data_AF-A0AAW2MNL5-F1
#
_entry.id   AF-A0AAW2MNL5-F1
#
_cell.length_a   1.000
_cell.length_b   1.000
_cell.length_c   1.000
_cell.angle_alpha   90.00
_cell.angle_beta   90.00
_cell.angle_gamma   90.00
#
_symmetry.space_group_name_H-M   'P 1'
#
loop_
_entity.id
_entity.type
_entity.pdbx_description
1 polymer ?
#
loop_
_entity_poly.entity_id
_entity_poly.type
_entity_poly.pdbx_seq_one_letter_code
_entity_poly.pdbx_strand_id
1 'polypeptide(L)'
;MRNIMMERVKVPIRFSRGADDHPDEQWDSKALPKVKGISISNVISVDSRKAPLLQGIDGAPFEDICMKNVSISGLSPSVKWNCEFVSGFSDGVSPVPCFELQKNGSSSWCAYS
;
A
#
# COMPACT_ATOMS: atom_id res chain seq x y z
N MET A 1 -5.61 2.71 -8.81
CA MET A 1 -4.85 3.97 -8.98
C MET A 1 -3.88 3.78 -10.13
N ARG A 2 -3.88 4.65 -11.15
CA ARG A 2 -3.03 4.48 -12.34
C ARG A 2 -2.53 5.81 -12.90
N ASN A 3 -1.30 5.84 -13.41
CA ASN A 3 -0.67 6.97 -14.11
C ASN A 3 -0.60 8.25 -13.26
N ILE A 4 0.16 8.20 -12.17
CA ILE A 4 0.29 9.32 -11.24
C ILE A 4 1.76 9.73 -11.12
N MET A 5 2.01 11.03 -11.19
CA MET A 5 3.29 11.64 -10.83
C MET A 5 3.10 12.49 -9.57
N MET A 6 3.96 12.27 -8.58
CA MET A 6 3.98 13.01 -7.31
C MET A 6 5.36 13.64 -7.11
N GLU A 7 5.41 14.89 -6.67
CA GLU A 7 6.65 15.60 -6.37
C GLU A 7 6.62 16.11 -4.92
N ARG A 8 7.71 15.92 -4.17
CA ARG A 8 7.93 16.46 -2.83
C ARG A 8 6.85 16.09 -1.79
N VAL A 9 6.19 14.95 -1.98
CA VAL A 9 5.18 14.43 -1.04
C VAL A 9 5.83 13.87 0.23
N LYS A 10 5.12 13.99 1.36
CA LYS A 10 5.62 13.48 2.65
C LYS A 10 5.67 11.95 2.68
N VAL A 11 4.59 11.30 2.26
CA VAL A 11 4.46 9.85 2.14
C VAL A 11 3.77 9.59 0.79
N PRO A 12 4.41 8.90 -0.16
CA PRO A 12 3.87 8.75 -1.51
C PRO A 12 2.70 7.76 -1.60
N ILE A 13 2.69 6.72 -0.79
CA ILE A 13 1.60 5.74 -0.71
C ILE A 13 1.34 5.44 0.76
N ARG A 14 0.09 5.66 1.20
CA ARG A 14 -0.33 5.40 2.57
C ARG A 14 -1.62 4.59 2.61
N PHE A 15 -1.59 3.43 3.27
CA PHE A 15 -2.79 2.79 3.80
C PHE A 15 -2.83 3.03 5.31
N SER A 16 -4.00 3.40 5.82
CA SER A 16 -4.20 3.70 7.23
C SER A 16 -5.47 3.06 7.75
N ARG A 17 -5.43 2.70 9.03
CA ARG A 17 -6.52 2.09 9.79
C ARG A 17 -7.02 2.94 10.97
N GLY A 18 -6.73 4.24 10.97
CA GLY A 18 -6.96 5.13 12.12
C GLY A 18 -8.11 6.11 11.91
N ALA A 19 -9.18 5.66 11.26
CA ALA A 19 -10.39 6.45 11.07
C ALA A 19 -11.45 5.90 12.03
N ASP A 20 -11.19 6.10 13.32
CA ASP A 20 -11.88 5.43 14.43
C ASP A 20 -12.91 6.36 15.12
N ASP A 21 -13.13 7.54 14.56
CA ASP A 21 -14.10 8.51 15.07
C ASP A 21 -15.52 8.15 14.60
N HIS A 22 -16.44 8.06 15.55
CA HIS A 22 -17.87 7.86 15.30
C HIS A 22 -18.68 9.00 15.91
N PRO A 23 -19.79 9.44 15.26
CA PRO A 23 -20.62 10.53 15.76
C PRO A 23 -21.39 10.17 17.03
N ASP A 24 -21.47 8.88 17.35
CA ASP A 24 -22.13 8.33 18.53
C ASP A 24 -21.45 7.02 18.99
N GLU A 25 -21.92 6.49 20.12
CA GLU A 25 -21.42 5.25 20.75
C GLU A 25 -22.18 3.99 20.30
N GLN A 26 -23.08 4.09 19.32
CA GLN A 26 -23.91 2.96 18.84
C GLN A 26 -23.27 2.19 17.69
N TRP A 27 -22.02 2.51 17.35
CA TRP A 27 -21.25 1.80 16.32
C TRP A 27 -20.88 0.38 16.79
N ASP A 28 -20.80 -0.55 15.84
CA ASP A 28 -20.33 -1.91 16.13
C ASP A 28 -18.81 -1.98 16.10
N SER A 29 -18.19 -2.13 17.28
CA SER A 29 -16.74 -2.27 17.43
C SER A 29 -16.11 -3.48 16.80
N LYS A 30 -16.92 -4.44 16.34
CA LYS A 30 -16.47 -5.65 15.66
C LYS A 30 -16.70 -5.60 14.15
N ALA A 31 -17.34 -4.56 13.64
CA ALA A 31 -17.60 -4.39 12.21
C ALA A 31 -16.31 -3.98 11.46
N LEU A 32 -15.44 -4.96 11.20
CA LEU A 32 -14.21 -4.74 10.44
C LEU A 32 -14.46 -4.72 8.93
N PRO A 33 -13.82 -3.81 8.18
CA PRO A 33 -14.00 -3.73 6.74
C PRO A 33 -13.27 -4.88 6.02
N LYS A 34 -13.84 -5.35 4.92
CA LYS A 34 -13.15 -6.24 3.99
C LYS A 34 -12.51 -5.43 2.87
N VAL A 35 -11.21 -5.16 2.99
CA VAL A 35 -10.45 -4.41 1.99
C VAL A 35 -9.60 -5.37 1.16
N LYS A 36 -9.98 -5.54 -0.10
CA LYS A 36 -9.26 -6.31 -1.10
C LYS A 36 -9.42 -5.66 -2.46
N GLY A 37 -8.72 -6.12 -3.48
CA GLY A 37 -9.01 -5.59 -4.82
C GLY A 37 -8.14 -4.40 -5.24
N ILE A 38 -7.05 -4.11 -4.53
CA ILE A 38 -6.32 -2.85 -4.68
C ILE A 38 -5.29 -2.94 -5.82
N SER A 39 -5.47 -2.18 -6.90
CA SER A 39 -4.47 -2.05 -7.98
C SER A 39 -3.82 -0.66 -8.00
N ILE A 40 -2.49 -0.63 -8.03
CA ILE A 40 -1.65 0.58 -8.12
C ILE A 40 -0.65 0.37 -9.26
N SER A 41 -0.77 1.15 -10.33
CA SER A 41 0.12 0.99 -11.49
C SER A 41 0.65 2.31 -12.07
N ASN A 42 1.87 2.28 -12.60
CA ASN A 42 2.50 3.43 -13.27
C ASN A 42 2.51 4.68 -12.39
N VAL A 43 3.19 4.57 -11.25
CA VAL A 43 3.29 5.66 -10.27
C VAL A 43 4.75 6.09 -10.16
N ILE A 44 5.01 7.38 -10.30
CA ILE A 44 6.33 7.97 -10.10
C ILE A 44 6.22 8.96 -8.95
N SER A 45 7.06 8.82 -7.94
CA SER A 45 7.22 9.82 -6.90
C SER A 45 8.66 10.28 -6.82
N VAL A 46 8.88 11.59 -6.91
CA VAL A 46 10.18 12.22 -6.78
C VAL A 46 10.25 13.06 -5.49
N ASP A 47 11.43 13.10 -4.87
CA ASP A 47 11.69 13.82 -3.61
C ASP A 47 10.74 13.46 -2.46
N SER A 48 10.40 12.17 -2.34
CA SER A 48 9.61 11.68 -1.22
C SER A 48 10.36 11.80 0.11
N ARG A 49 9.71 12.29 1.17
CA ARG A 49 10.35 12.46 2.48
C ARG A 49 10.35 11.20 3.36
N LYS A 50 9.41 10.29 3.14
CA LYS A 50 9.27 9.02 3.85
C LYS A 50 8.90 7.92 2.88
N ALA A 51 9.32 6.69 3.17
CA ALA A 51 8.88 5.51 2.42
C ALA A 51 7.37 5.28 2.55
N PRO A 52 6.78 4.48 1.66
CA PRO A 52 5.41 4.00 1.79
C PRO A 52 5.11 3.40 3.16
N LEU A 53 3.88 3.65 3.60
CA LEU A 53 3.34 3.14 4.85
C LEU A 53 2.03 2.42 4.57
N LEU A 54 2.03 1.10 4.64
CA LEU A 54 0.87 0.27 4.32
C LEU A 54 0.42 -0.44 5.59
N GLN A 55 -0.52 0.18 6.32
CA GLN A 55 -1.03 -0.38 7.58
C GLN A 55 -2.49 -0.78 7.40
N GLY A 56 -2.73 -2.10 7.33
CA GLY A 56 -4.04 -2.72 7.44
C GLY A 56 -4.44 -2.93 8.90
N ILE A 57 -5.53 -3.68 9.11
CA ILE A 57 -6.10 -3.96 10.44
C ILE A 57 -5.76 -5.38 10.87
N ASP A 58 -5.38 -5.56 12.14
CA ASP A 58 -5.19 -6.89 12.71
C ASP A 58 -6.52 -7.67 12.74
N GLY A 59 -6.52 -8.92 12.29
CA GLY A 59 -7.75 -9.70 12.07
C GLY A 59 -8.58 -9.31 10.84
N ALA A 60 -8.27 -8.19 10.17
CA ALA A 60 -8.88 -7.77 8.90
C ALA A 60 -7.83 -7.14 7.96
N PRO A 61 -6.86 -7.96 7.48
CA PRO A 61 -5.76 -7.47 6.67
C PRO A 61 -6.25 -6.90 5.34
N PHE A 62 -5.46 -6.00 4.75
CA PHE A 62 -5.73 -5.51 3.40
C PHE A 62 -5.09 -6.46 2.40
N GLU A 63 -5.91 -7.12 1.58
CA GLU A 63 -5.51 -8.25 0.76
C GLU A 63 -5.49 -7.93 -0.73
N ASP A 64 -4.86 -8.81 -1.50
CA ASP A 64 -4.75 -8.75 -2.96
C ASP A 64 -4.31 -7.37 -3.49
N ILE A 65 -3.31 -6.78 -2.85
CA ILE A 65 -2.68 -5.56 -3.35
C ILE A 65 -1.84 -5.91 -4.57
N CYS A 66 -2.03 -5.21 -5.68
CA CYS A 66 -1.23 -5.36 -6.89
C CYS A 66 -0.51 -4.05 -7.18
N MET A 67 0.83 -4.05 -7.10
CA MET A 67 1.67 -2.90 -7.43
C MET A 67 2.48 -3.17 -8.70
N LYS A 68 2.36 -2.30 -9.70
CA LYS A 68 3.07 -2.44 -10.96
C LYS A 68 3.75 -1.15 -11.40
N ASN A 69 5.01 -1.24 -11.81
CA ASN A 69 5.73 -0.09 -12.36
C ASN A 69 5.63 1.15 -11.44
N VAL A 70 6.05 0.98 -10.19
CA VAL A 70 6.03 2.02 -9.16
C VAL A 70 7.46 2.42 -8.85
N SER A 71 7.80 3.68 -9.06
CA SER A 71 9.14 4.23 -8.80
C SER A 71 9.06 5.36 -7.78
N ILE A 72 9.81 5.24 -6.69
CA ILE A 72 9.88 6.23 -5.61
C ILE A 72 11.35 6.62 -5.41
N SER A 73 11.66 7.90 -5.57
CA SER A 73 13.01 8.46 -5.40
C SER A 73 13.06 9.53 -4.31
N GLY A 74 14.28 9.93 -3.94
CA GLY A 74 14.54 10.90 -2.87
C GLY A 74 14.61 10.29 -1.46
N LEU A 75 14.47 8.97 -1.33
CA LEU A 75 14.61 8.25 -0.06
C LEU A 75 16.07 7.92 0.25
N SER A 76 16.46 8.02 1.52
CA SER A 76 17.74 7.47 1.98
C SER A 76 17.78 5.94 1.77
N PRO A 77 18.92 5.35 1.37
CA PRO A 77 19.05 3.89 1.15
C PRO A 77 18.70 3.02 2.37
N SER A 78 18.81 3.58 3.57
CA SER A 78 18.48 2.90 4.84
C SER A 78 16.97 2.79 5.09
N VAL A 79 16.15 3.61 4.44
CA VAL A 79 14.71 3.65 4.67
C VAL A 79 14.05 2.47 3.98
N LYS A 80 13.23 1.73 4.72
CA LYS A 80 12.41 0.61 4.22
C LYS A 80 10.93 0.99 4.26
N TRP A 81 10.15 0.31 3.44
CA TRP A 81 8.70 0.40 3.49
C TRP A 81 8.21 -0.18 4.81
N ASN A 82 7.19 0.43 5.40
CA ASN A 82 6.53 -0.13 6.58
C ASN A 82 5.22 -0.78 6.11
N CYS A 83 5.11 -2.09 6.33
CA CYS A 83 3.96 -2.90 5.96
C CYS A 83 3.49 -3.70 7.18
N GLU A 84 2.22 -3.56 7.53
CA GLU A 84 1.58 -4.27 8.65
C GLU A 84 0.19 -4.72 8.22
N PHE A 85 -0.13 -6.00 8.43
CA PHE A 85 -1.44 -6.58 8.09
C PHE A 85 -1.88 -6.30 6.65
N VAL A 86 -0.95 -6.43 5.71
CA VAL A 86 -1.21 -6.31 4.28
C VAL A 86 -0.72 -7.55 3.54
N SER A 87 -1.25 -7.83 2.35
CA SER A 87 -0.63 -8.81 1.47
C SER A 87 -0.92 -8.55 0.00
N GLY A 88 0.03 -8.94 -0.87
CA GLY A 88 -0.10 -8.67 -2.28
C GLY A 88 1.10 -9.09 -3.13
N PHE A 89 1.13 -8.52 -4.33
CA PHE A 89 2.05 -8.79 -5.42
C PHE A 89 2.64 -7.47 -5.92
N SER A 90 3.92 -7.50 -6.28
CA SER A 90 4.63 -6.35 -6.83
C SER A 90 5.47 -6.76 -8.03
N ASP A 91 5.42 -5.98 -9.11
CA ASP A 91 6.24 -6.15 -10.30
C ASP A 91 6.76 -4.80 -10.80
N GLY A 92 8.05 -4.69 -11.10
CA GLY A 92 8.69 -3.43 -11.50
C GLY A 92 8.56 -2.32 -10.44
N VAL A 93 8.71 -2.65 -9.16
CA VAL A 93 8.62 -1.67 -8.05
C VAL A 93 10.02 -1.33 -7.52
N SER A 94 10.31 -0.04 -7.38
CA SER A 94 11.56 0.48 -6.85
C SER A 94 11.30 1.67 -5.88
N PRO A 95 11.93 1.71 -4.69
CA PRO A 95 12.84 0.70 -4.13
C PRO A 95 12.06 -0.57 -3.75
N VAL A 96 12.80 -1.66 -3.48
CA VAL A 96 12.23 -2.99 -3.19
C VAL A 96 11.16 -2.88 -2.09
N PRO A 97 9.92 -3.37 -2.34
CA PRO A 97 8.84 -3.31 -1.36
C PRO A 97 9.05 -4.33 -0.24
N CYS A 98 8.21 -4.25 0.79
CA CYS A 98 8.18 -5.21 1.88
C CYS A 98 7.81 -6.64 1.41
N PHE A 99 8.15 -7.67 2.21
CA PHE A 99 7.96 -9.07 1.86
C PHE A 99 6.48 -9.44 1.66
N GLU A 100 5.59 -8.77 2.38
CA GLU A 100 4.13 -8.92 2.32
C GLU A 100 3.57 -8.68 0.91
N LEU A 101 4.27 -7.86 0.10
CA LEU A 101 3.92 -7.55 -1.29
C LEU A 101 4.68 -8.41 -2.31
N GLN A 102 5.50 -9.36 -1.86
CA GLN A 102 6.31 -10.23 -2.71
C GLN A 102 5.76 -11.68 -2.73
N LYS A 103 4.44 -11.88 -2.59
CA LYS A 103 3.87 -13.23 -2.65
C LYS A 103 4.25 -13.90 -3.97
N ASN A 104 4.94 -15.04 -3.87
CA ASN A 104 5.32 -15.85 -5.01
C ASN A 104 4.08 -16.49 -5.64
N GLY A 105 3.70 -16.01 -6.82
CA GLY A 105 2.60 -16.54 -7.60
C GLY A 105 2.06 -15.47 -8.55
N SER A 106 1.80 -15.83 -9.80
CA SER A 106 1.00 -14.97 -10.66
C SER A 106 -0.43 -15.00 -10.14
N SER A 107 -0.83 -14.02 -9.32
CA SER A 107 -2.25 -13.69 -9.28
C SER A 107 -2.64 -13.31 -10.70
N SER A 108 -3.48 -14.13 -11.35
CA SER A 108 -3.94 -13.88 -12.72
C SER A 108 -4.48 -12.46 -12.82
N TRP A 109 -5.24 -12.03 -11.81
CA TRP A 109 -5.76 -10.68 -11.74
C TRP A 109 -4.65 -9.62 -11.67
N CYS A 110 -3.59 -9.79 -10.87
CA CYS A 110 -2.50 -8.83 -10.86
C CYS A 110 -1.73 -8.84 -12.19
N ALA A 111 -1.55 -9.99 -12.85
CA ALA A 111 -0.90 -10.08 -14.15
C ALA A 111 -1.62 -9.26 -15.24
N TYR A 112 -2.95 -9.21 -15.24
CA TYR A 112 -3.75 -8.41 -16.19
C TYR A 112 -4.12 -7.00 -15.72
N SER A 113 -3.81 -6.64 -14.47
CA SER A 113 -4.06 -5.31 -13.89
C SER A 113 -3.07 -4.25 -14.36
#